data_AF-A0AAX0MEE5-F1
#
_entry.id   AF-A0AAX0MEE5-F1
#
_cell.length_a   1.000
_cell.length_b   1.000
_cell.length_c   1.000
_cell.angle_alpha   90.00
_cell.angle_beta   90.00
_cell.angle_gamma   90.00
#
_symmetry.space_group_name_H-M   'P 1'
#
loop_
_entity.id
_entity.type
_entity.pdbx_description
1 polymer ?
#
loop_
_entity_poly.entity_id
_entity_poly.type
_entity_poly.pdbx_seq_one_letter_code
_entity_poly.pdbx_strand_id
1 'polypeptide(L)' 'MDEIIQWKDKTELQRETIIEQITGEDSTHSCPECDSQAHCDIAAGKETCWCFGIEPRGLPKPESDQLCLCRKCLEKKPVA' A
#
# COMPACT_ATOMS: atom_id res chain seq x y z
N MET A 1 3.24 -11.46 -3.72
CA MET A 1 3.59 -10.05 -4.04
C MET A 1 3.33 -9.86 -5.52
N ASP A 2 2.06 -9.65 -5.88
CA ASP A 2 1.59 -9.71 -7.27
C ASP A 2 2.28 -8.70 -8.18
N GLU A 3 2.78 -7.58 -7.62
CA GLU A 3 3.47 -6.56 -8.40
C GLU A 3 4.78 -7.07 -9.04
N ILE A 4 5.49 -7.98 -8.37
CA ILE A 4 6.75 -8.57 -8.90
C ILE A 4 6.42 -9.65 -9.95
N ILE A 5 5.38 -10.44 -9.71
CA ILE A 5 4.98 -11.55 -10.61
C ILE A 5 4.41 -11.00 -11.92
N GLN A 6 3.64 -9.93 -11.84
CA GLN A 6 3.05 -9.26 -13.01
C GLN A 6 3.93 -8.14 -13.57
N TRP A 7 5.13 -7.92 -13.04
CA TRP A 7 5.99 -6.80 -13.44
C TRP A 7 6.21 -6.79 -14.94
N LYS A 8 6.48 -7.97 -15.53
CA LYS A 8 6.67 -8.16 -16.97
C LYS A 8 5.48 -7.71 -17.82
N ASP A 9 4.27 -7.75 -17.28
CA ASP A 9 3.01 -7.44 -17.97
C ASP A 9 2.57 -5.97 -17.75
N LYS A 10 3.31 -5.21 -16.93
CA LYS A 10 3.10 -3.77 -16.70
C LYS A 10 3.83 -2.94 -17.74
N THR A 11 3.22 -1.84 -18.20
CA THR A 11 3.88 -0.84 -19.06
C THR A 11 4.94 -0.07 -18.29
N GLU A 12 5.84 0.64 -18.97
CA GLU A 12 6.84 1.50 -18.33
C GLU A 12 6.19 2.52 -17.39
N LEU A 13 5.15 3.22 -17.87
CA LEU A 13 4.40 4.18 -17.06
C LEU A 13 3.81 3.55 -15.79
N GLN A 14 3.23 2.35 -15.90
CA GLN A 14 2.67 1.65 -14.73
C GLN A 14 3.76 1.27 -13.71
N ARG A 15 4.95 0.88 -14.20
CA ARG A 15 6.09 0.54 -13.35
C ARG A 15 6.64 1.77 -12.65
N GLU A 16 6.75 2.89 -13.35
CA GLU A 16 7.18 4.18 -12.78
C GLU A 16 6.23 4.62 -11.67
N THR A 17 4.91 4.61 -11.90
CA THR A 17 3.92 4.94 -10.86
C THR A 17 4.06 4.03 -9.63
N ILE A 18 4.25 2.71 -9.82
CA ILE A 18 4.44 1.79 -8.69
C ILE A 18 5.73 2.14 -7.92
N ILE A 19 6.81 2.51 -8.62
CA ILE A 19 8.05 2.92 -7.97
C ILE A 19 7.84 4.19 -7.15
N GLU A 20 7.20 5.22 -7.73
CA GLU A 20 6.90 6.49 -7.05
C GLU A 20 6.07 6.28 -5.77
N GLN A 21 5.10 5.36 -5.80
CA GLN A 21 4.30 4.99 -4.63
C GLN A 21 5.12 4.28 -3.54
N ILE A 22 6.11 3.46 -3.93
CA ILE A 22 6.98 2.72 -3.01
C ILE A 22 8.08 3.61 -2.43
N THR A 23 8.64 4.52 -3.23
CA THR A 23 9.65 5.51 -2.81
C THR A 23 9.04 6.62 -1.98
N GLY A 24 7.73 6.84 -2.11
CA GLY A 24 6.98 7.86 -1.40
C GLY A 24 6.95 9.21 -2.11
N GLU A 25 7.31 9.25 -3.40
CA GLU A 25 7.16 10.41 -4.27
C GLU A 25 5.67 10.67 -4.57
N ASP A 26 4.87 9.61 -4.70
CA ASP A 26 3.41 9.65 -4.76
C ASP A 26 2.81 9.12 -3.45
N SER A 27 2.23 10.00 -2.65
CA SER A 27 1.75 9.68 -1.31
C SER A 27 0.40 10.31 -1.01
N THR A 28 -0.37 9.65 -0.16
CA THR A 28 -1.66 10.17 0.31
C THR A 28 -1.63 10.61 1.78
N HIS A 29 -0.69 10.07 2.57
CA HIS A 29 -0.53 10.39 3.99
C HIS A 29 0.81 9.91 4.54
N SER A 30 1.18 10.39 5.74
CA SER A 30 2.25 9.80 6.54
C SER A 30 1.76 8.56 7.27
N CYS A 31 2.56 7.49 7.25
CA CYS A 31 2.29 6.24 7.94
C CYS A 31 2.23 6.48 9.47
N PRO A 32 1.14 6.11 10.16
CA PRO A 32 0.99 6.40 11.60
C PRO A 32 1.96 5.62 12.49
N GLU A 33 2.67 4.60 11.99
CA GLU A 33 3.63 3.81 12.77
C GLU A 33 5.09 4.21 12.62
N CYS A 34 5.47 4.76 11.47
CA CYS A 34 6.88 5.05 11.18
C CYS A 34 7.12 6.41 10.52
N ASP A 35 6.05 7.21 10.36
CA ASP A 35 6.06 8.56 9.78
C ASP A 35 6.59 8.66 8.33
N SER A 36 6.87 7.51 7.69
CA SER A 36 7.24 7.46 6.28
C SER A 36 6.03 7.71 5.40
N GLN A 37 6.24 8.18 4.18
CA GLN A 37 5.17 8.30 3.19
C GLN A 37 4.49 6.95 2.93
N ALA A 38 3.16 7.00 2.78
CA ALA A 38 2.32 5.86 2.46
C ALA A 38 1.33 6.22 1.35
N HIS A 39 1.04 5.24 0.50
CA HIS A 39 0.04 5.36 -0.55
C HIS A 39 -1.16 4.46 -0.27
N CYS A 40 -2.36 5.05 -0.35
CA CYS A 40 -3.64 4.34 -0.30
C CYS A 40 -4.44 4.70 -1.55
N ASP A 41 -4.60 3.71 -2.44
CA ASP A 41 -5.27 3.91 -3.72
C ASP A 41 -6.75 4.33 -3.55
N ILE A 42 -7.43 3.86 -2.49
CA ILE A 42 -8.81 4.27 -2.18
C ILE A 42 -8.86 5.77 -1.85
N ALA A 43 -7.92 6.25 -1.05
CA ALA A 43 -7.82 7.68 -0.73
C ALA A 43 -7.46 8.53 -1.98
N ALA A 44 -6.73 7.92 -2.93
CA ALA A 44 -6.44 8.51 -4.25
C ALA A 44 -7.62 8.41 -5.25
N GLY A 45 -8.79 7.90 -4.83
CA GLY A 45 -10.01 7.83 -5.64
C GLY A 45 -10.13 6.58 -6.52
N LYS A 46 -9.30 5.56 -6.32
CA LYS A 46 -9.41 4.26 -7.01
C LYS A 46 -10.36 3.32 -6.27
N GLU A 47 -10.85 2.30 -6.95
CA GLU A 47 -11.74 1.29 -6.37
C GLU A 47 -11.01 0.14 -5.67
N THR A 48 -9.73 -0.06 -5.97
CA THR A 48 -8.91 -1.15 -5.46
C THR A 48 -7.61 -0.62 -4.85
N CYS A 49 -7.12 -1.29 -3.81
CA CYS A 49 -5.85 -0.97 -3.16
C CYS A 49 -4.87 -2.13 -3.32
N TRP A 50 -3.58 -1.83 -3.47
CA TRP A 50 -2.52 -2.84 -3.55
C TRP A 50 -2.58 -3.87 -2.40
N CYS A 51 -3.01 -3.44 -1.20
CA CYS A 51 -3.07 -4.31 -0.04
C CYS A 51 -4.20 -5.34 -0.09
N PHE A 52 -5.13 -5.25 -1.06
CA PHE A 52 -6.17 -6.26 -1.24
C PHE A 52 -5.61 -7.58 -1.80
N GLY A 53 -4.45 -7.53 -2.47
CA GLY A 53 -3.74 -8.70 -2.97
C GLY A 53 -2.82 -9.37 -1.94
N ILE A 54 -2.73 -8.85 -0.72
CA ILE A 54 -1.93 -9.48 0.34
C ILE A 54 -2.80 -10.28 1.31
N GLU A 55 -2.20 -11.29 1.93
CA GLU A 55 -2.86 -12.06 2.98
C GLU A 55 -3.31 -11.13 4.13
N PRO A 56 -4.57 -11.27 4.62
CA PRO A 56 -5.09 -10.47 5.72
C PRO A 56 -4.20 -10.53 6.95
N ARG A 57 -4.03 -9.39 7.60
CA ARG A 57 -3.26 -9.26 8.84
C ARG A 57 -4.19 -9.26 10.03
N GLY A 58 -3.74 -9.82 11.15
CA GLY A 58 -4.44 -9.84 12.45
C GLY A 58 -4.46 -8.45 13.10
N LEU A 59 -5.01 -7.48 12.39
CA LEU A 59 -5.20 -6.11 12.85
C LEU A 59 -6.55 -6.00 13.58
N PRO A 60 -6.65 -5.15 14.62
CA PRO A 60 -7.94 -4.81 15.19
C PRO A 60 -8.84 -4.19 14.12
N LYS A 61 -10.16 -4.27 14.34
CA LYS A 61 -11.14 -3.61 13.46
C LYS A 61 -10.77 -2.13 13.35
N PRO A 62 -10.62 -1.60 12.13
CA PRO A 62 -10.23 -0.21 11.96
C PRO A 62 -11.34 0.72 12.46
N GLU A 63 -10.93 1.80 13.13
CA GLU A 63 -11.81 2.92 13.44
C GLU A 63 -12.13 3.73 12.18
N SER A 64 -13.23 4.50 12.20
CA SER A 64 -13.76 5.23 11.03
C SER A 64 -12.74 6.11 10.32
N ASP A 65 -11.77 6.64 11.08
CA ASP A 65 -10.77 7.62 10.63
C ASP A 65 -9.34 7.04 10.62
N GLN A 66 -9.21 5.71 10.74
CA GLN A 66 -7.91 5.07 10.80
C GLN A 66 -7.20 5.10 9.44
N LEU A 67 -6.02 5.72 9.40
CA LEU A 67 -5.14 5.72 8.23
C LEU A 67 -4.51 4.35 8.00
N CYS A 68 -4.24 4.03 6.73
CA CYS A 68 -3.56 2.80 6.36
C CYS A 68 -2.10 2.80 6.82
N LEU A 69 -1.52 1.61 6.96
CA LEU A 69 -0.08 1.47 7.18
C LEU A 69 0.67 1.44 5.86
N CYS A 70 1.92 1.92 5.85
CA CYS A 70 2.82 1.68 4.73
C CYS A 70 3.10 0.18 4.58
N ARG A 71 3.53 -0.24 3.39
CA ARG A 71 3.83 -1.64 3.06
C ARG A 71 4.75 -2.31 4.07
N LYS A 72 5.84 -1.63 4.45
CA LYS A 72 6.84 -2.13 5.39
C LYS A 72 6.27 -2.37 6.80
N CYS A 73 5.35 -1.52 7.27
CA CYS A 73 4.72 -1.69 8.57
C CYS A 73 3.63 -2.75 8.53
N LEU A 74 2.87 -2.83 7.43
CA LEU A 74 1.84 -3.84 7.24
C LEU A 74 2.41 -5.26 7.17
N GLU A 75 3.54 -5.46 6.48
CA GLU A 75 4.22 -6.76 6.38
C GLU A 75 4.73 -7.31 7.72
N LYS A 76 5.03 -6.43 8.68
CA LYS A 76 5.45 -6.79 10.04
C LYS A 76 4.29 -7.27 10.92
N LYS A 77 3.05 -7.07 10.48
CA LYS A 77 1.87 -7.50 11.24
C LYS A 77 1.72 -9.02 11.17
N PRO A 78 1.24 -9.65 12.25
CA PRO A 78 0.94 -11.07 12.22
C PRO A 78 -0.10 -11.34 11.13
N VAL A 79 0.10 -12.44 10.42
CA VAL A 79 -0.93 -13.01 9.54
C VAL A 79 -2.08 -13.56 10.39
N ALA A 80 -3.30 -13.41 9.88
CA ALA A 80 -4.54 -13.77 10.58
C ALA A 80 -4.85 -15.27 10.52
#